data_AF-A0A2V8UHH5-F1
#
_entry.id   AF-A0A2V8UHH5-F1
#
_cell.length_a   1.000
_cell.length_b   1.000
_cell.length_c   1.000
_cell.angle_alpha   90.00
_cell.angle_beta   90.00
_cell.angle_gamma   90.00
#
_symmetry.space_group_name_H-M   'P 1'
#
loop_
_entity.id
_entity.type
_entity.pdbx_description
1 polymer ?
#
loop_
_entity_poly.entity_id
_entity_poly.type
_entity_poly.pdbx_seq_one_letter_code
_entity_poly.pdbx_strand_id
1 'polypeptide(L)'
;MAGTKESVVERLAVQAIVGGAKTLKIEYDEGYEEVYACPGDVGVSIGCRIPSSSEEAKSLRAELYAMGKRRRRIEVGGRTYELRCRTYDSFGEDAFEVKFRPV
;
A
#
# COMPACT_ATOMS: atom_id res chain seq x y z
N MET A 1 -11.21 -17.56 18.50
CA MET A 1 -10.04 -16.69 18.27
C MET A 1 -9.97 -16.44 16.78
N ALA A 2 -10.32 -15.23 16.32
CA ALA A 2 -10.26 -14.90 14.90
C ALA A 2 -8.78 -14.89 14.50
N GLY A 3 -8.37 -15.80 13.60
CA GLY A 3 -7.05 -15.73 13.00
C GLY A 3 -6.87 -14.34 12.44
N THR A 4 -5.82 -13.63 12.87
CA THR A 4 -5.49 -12.30 12.35
C THR A 4 -5.36 -12.40 10.85
N LYS A 5 -6.35 -11.87 10.12
CA LYS A 5 -6.28 -11.73 8.67
C LYS A 5 -5.02 -10.90 8.39
N GLU A 6 -4.08 -11.46 7.64
CA GLU A 6 -2.84 -10.78 7.28
C GLU A 6 -3.21 -9.48 6.56
N SER A 7 -2.67 -8.35 7.04
CA SER A 7 -2.94 -7.05 6.43
C SER A 7 -2.31 -7.00 5.04
N VAL A 8 -3.15 -6.72 4.03
CA VAL A 8 -2.69 -6.63 2.64
C VAL A 8 -1.71 -5.46 2.48
N VAL A 9 -2.01 -4.34 3.14
CA VAL A 9 -1.15 -3.14 3.12
C VAL A 9 0.20 -3.42 3.77
N GLU A 10 0.24 -4.10 4.92
CA GLU A 10 1.50 -4.40 5.61
C GLU A 10 2.36 -5.36 4.79
N ARG A 11 1.76 -6.40 4.20
CA ARG A 11 2.46 -7.34 3.31
C ARG A 11 3.11 -6.63 2.12
N LEU A 12 2.36 -5.78 1.42
CA LEU A 12 2.88 -4.99 0.30
C LEU A 12 3.93 -3.97 0.74
N ALA A 13 3.73 -3.32 1.89
CA ALA A 13 4.69 -2.37 2.45
C ALA A 13 6.02 -3.05 2.81
N VAL A 14 5.99 -4.23 3.43
CA VAL A 14 7.20 -5.01 3.74
C VAL A 14 7.96 -5.35 2.45
N GLN A 15 7.27 -5.86 1.43
CA GLN A 15 7.89 -6.17 0.14
C GLN A 15 8.55 -4.93 -0.50
N ALA A 16 7.83 -3.81 -0.51
CA ALA A 16 8.34 -2.55 -1.05
C ALA A 16 9.55 -2.01 -0.27
N ILE A 17 9.50 -2.03 1.07
CA ILE A 17 10.60 -1.56 1.94
C ILE A 17 11.85 -2.43 1.77
N VAL A 18 11.70 -3.76 1.73
CA VAL A 18 12.80 -4.69 1.46
C VAL A 18 13.41 -4.44 0.07
N GLY A 19 12.57 -4.08 -0.91
CA GLY A 19 12.99 -3.63 -2.24
C GLY A 19 13.63 -2.25 -2.29
N GLY A 20 13.79 -1.56 -1.16
CA GLY A 20 14.40 -0.22 -1.07
C GLY A 20 13.47 0.93 -1.45
N ALA A 21 12.15 0.68 -1.55
CA ALA A 21 11.19 1.71 -1.85
C ALA A 21 10.94 2.64 -0.65
N LYS A 22 10.55 3.89 -0.95
CA LYS A 22 10.14 4.90 0.03
C LYS A 22 8.63 5.11 0.03
N THR A 23 7.97 4.77 -1.08
CA THR A 23 6.51 4.87 -1.21
C THR A 23 5.93 3.65 -1.92
N LEU A 24 4.69 3.33 -1.59
CA LEU A 24 3.80 2.44 -2.33
C LEU A 24 2.73 3.30 -3.01
N LYS A 25 2.44 3.06 -4.28
CA LYS A 25 1.28 3.63 -4.95
C LYS A 25 0.33 2.52 -5.37
N ILE A 26 -0.96 2.77 -5.21
CA ILE A 26 -2.03 1.87 -5.64
C ILE A 26 -2.94 2.69 -6.53
N GLU A 27 -3.09 2.25 -7.77
CA GLU A 27 -3.88 2.93 -8.79
C GLU A 27 -4.81 1.91 -9.45
N TYR A 28 -6.02 2.34 -9.79
CA TYR A 28 -6.93 1.52 -10.57
C TYR A 28 -6.52 1.55 -12.04
N ASP A 29 -6.44 0.38 -12.68
CA ASP A 29 -6.25 0.25 -14.11
C ASP A 29 -6.95 -1.02 -14.64
N GLU A 30 -7.81 -0.85 -15.66
CA GLU A 30 -8.49 -1.94 -16.39
C GLU A 30 -9.10 -3.06 -15.51
N GLY A 31 -9.70 -2.71 -14.36
CA GLY A 31 -10.32 -3.69 -13.46
C GLY A 31 -9.37 -4.30 -12.43
N TYR A 32 -8.15 -3.78 -12.32
CA TYR A 32 -7.15 -4.19 -11.36
C TYR A 32 -6.73 -3.02 -10.46
N GLU A 33 -6.34 -3.33 -9.23
CA GLU A 33 -5.51 -2.46 -8.41
C GLU A 33 -4.05 -2.76 -8.77
N GLU A 34 -3.39 -1.80 -9.38
CA GLU A 34 -1.97 -1.88 -9.72
C GLU A 34 -1.13 -1.31 -8.61
N VAL A 35 -0.15 -2.09 -8.16
CA VAL A 35 0.71 -1.72 -7.05
C VAL A 35 2.12 -1.41 -7.55
N TYR A 36 2.59 -0.22 -7.20
CA TYR A 36 3.90 0.31 -7.56
C TYR A 36 4.73 0.60 -6.32
N ALA A 37 6.02 0.26 -6.35
CA ALA A 37 6.97 0.64 -5.30
C ALA A 37 7.96 1.67 -5.86
N CYS A 38 8.12 2.79 -5.17
CA CYS A 38 8.94 3.91 -5.65
C CYS A 38 10.08 4.18 -4.67
N PRO A 39 11.36 3.96 -5.05
CA PRO A 39 12.52 4.36 -4.25
C PRO A 39 12.77 5.88 -4.24
N GLY A 40 12.13 6.61 -5.16
CA GLY A 40 12.16 8.07 -5.30
C GLY A 40 10.94 8.55 -6.06
N ASP A 41 11.11 9.55 -6.94
CA ASP A 41 10.00 10.14 -7.70
C ASP A 41 9.53 9.26 -8.87
N VAL A 42 10.36 8.30 -9.29
CA VAL A 42 10.03 7.32 -10.33
C VAL A 42 9.54 6.03 -9.66
N GLY A 43 8.31 5.63 -10.00
CA GLY A 43 7.74 4.36 -9.56
C GLY A 43 8.21 3.20 -10.41
N VAL A 44 8.57 2.09 -9.76
CA VAL A 44 8.81 0.80 -10.41
C VAL A 44 7.61 -0.07 -10.08
N SER A 45 6.94 -0.61 -11.10
CA SER A 45 5.89 -1.61 -10.86
C SER A 45 6.52 -2.80 -10.15
N ILE A 46 5.91 -3.24 -9.04
CA ILE A 46 6.33 -4.47 -8.36
C ILE A 46 5.62 -5.71 -8.94
N GLY A 47 4.98 -5.57 -10.11
CA GLY A 47 4.31 -6.67 -10.81
C GLY A 47 3.11 -7.25 -10.08
N CYS A 48 2.58 -6.55 -9.07
CA CYS A 48 1.41 -6.99 -8.32
C CYS A 48 0.16 -6.26 -8.84
N ARG A 49 -0.64 -6.98 -9.63
CA ARG A 49 -1.99 -6.58 -10.04
C ARG A 49 -2.99 -7.42 -9.26
N ILE A 50 -3.92 -6.77 -8.56
CA ILE A 50 -4.95 -7.43 -7.76
C ILE A 50 -6.30 -7.18 -8.45
N PRO A 51 -7.08 -8.20 -8.82
CA PRO A 51 -8.41 -7.97 -9.42
C PRO A 51 -9.27 -7.09 -8.50
N SER A 52 -9.78 -5.96 -8.99
CA SER A 52 -10.43 -4.95 -8.15
C SER A 52 -11.75 -5.44 -7.51
N SER A 53 -12.36 -6.46 -8.12
CA SER A 53 -13.55 -7.16 -7.60
C SER A 53 -13.25 -8.17 -6.47
N SER A 54 -11.98 -8.52 -6.27
CA SER A 54 -11.56 -9.52 -5.27
C SER A 54 -11.75 -9.01 -3.84
N GLU A 55 -11.90 -9.96 -2.90
CA GLU A 55 -11.94 -9.65 -1.46
C GLU A 55 -10.61 -9.07 -0.95
N GLU A 56 -9.51 -9.39 -1.63
CA GLU A 56 -8.20 -8.82 -1.34
C GLU A 56 -8.16 -7.32 -1.69
N ALA A 57 -8.59 -6.93 -2.89
CA ALA A 57 -8.67 -5.53 -3.30
C ALA A 57 -9.63 -4.72 -2.40
N LYS A 58 -10.77 -5.30 -2.02
CA LYS A 58 -11.70 -4.67 -1.06
C LYS A 58 -11.05 -4.46 0.31
N SER A 59 -10.31 -5.46 0.81
CA SER A 59 -9.59 -5.37 2.08
C SER A 59 -8.47 -4.32 2.01
N LEU A 60 -7.71 -4.30 0.91
CA LEU A 60 -6.67 -3.32 0.63
C LEU A 60 -7.23 -1.89 0.70
N ARG A 61 -8.30 -1.58 -0.05
CA ARG A 61 -8.91 -0.24 -0.04
C ARG A 61 -9.43 0.14 1.34
N ALA A 62 -10.11 -0.77 2.04
CA ALA A 62 -10.62 -0.51 3.39
C ALA A 62 -9.50 -0.16 4.38
N GLU A 63 -8.38 -0.88 4.32
CA GLU A 63 -7.20 -0.60 5.13
C GLU A 63 -6.54 0.74 4.76
N LEU A 64 -6.40 1.05 3.48
CA LEU A 64 -5.83 2.31 3.00
C LEU A 64 -6.67 3.51 3.45
N TYR A 65 -8.00 3.44 3.37
CA TYR A 65 -8.90 4.47 3.90
C TYR A 65 -8.79 4.63 5.42
N ALA A 66 -8.68 3.52 6.16
CA ALA A 66 -8.47 3.57 7.60
C ALA A 66 -7.13 4.23 7.96
N MET A 67 -6.07 3.95 7.19
CA MET A 67 -4.75 4.55 7.39
C MET A 67 -4.71 6.05 7.11
N GLY A 68 -5.56 6.55 6.21
CA GLY A 68 -5.73 7.99 6.00
C GLY A 68 -6.19 8.73 7.27
N LYS A 69 -6.89 8.03 8.18
CA LYS A 69 -7.37 8.58 9.46
C LYS A 69 -6.44 8.28 10.63
N ARG A 70 -5.78 7.12 10.63
CA ARG A 70 -4.92 6.65 11.72
C ARG A 70 -3.63 6.08 11.15
N ARG A 71 -2.50 6.69 11.52
CA ARG A 71 -1.18 6.20 11.10
C ARG A 71 -0.95 4.79 11.64
N ARG A 72 -0.29 3.97 10.83
CA ARG A 72 0.07 2.59 11.18
C ARG A 72 1.59 2.49 11.33
N ARG A 73 2.07 1.65 12.24
CA ARG A 73 3.50 1.37 12.41
C ARG A 73 3.77 -0.11 12.15
N ILE A 74 4.87 -0.39 11.47
CA ILE A 74 5.34 -1.75 11.19
C ILE A 74 6.83 -1.86 11.50
N GLU A 75 7.31 -3.07 11.74
CA GLU A 75 8.73 -3.37 11.90
C GLU A 75 9.23 -4.16 10.69
N VAL A 76 10.30 -3.69 10.05
CA VAL A 76 10.92 -4.34 8.88
C VAL A 76 12.43 -4.34 9.06
N GLY A 77 13.02 -5.55 9.14
CA GLY A 77 14.47 -5.71 9.30
C GLY A 77 15.05 -5.00 10.53
N GLY A 78 14.33 -5.02 11.66
CA GLY A 78 14.75 -4.36 12.91
C GLY A 78 14.64 -2.84 12.91
N ARG A 79 13.96 -2.24 11.91
CA ARG A 79 13.64 -0.80 11.87
C ARG A 79 12.13 -0.62 11.90
N THR A 80 11.67 0.35 12.69
CA THR A 80 10.25 0.72 12.71
C THR A 80 9.96 1.77 11.65
N TYR A 81 8.87 1.57 10.93
CA TYR A 81 8.36 2.51 9.93
C TYR A 81 6.94 2.94 10.28
N GLU A 82 6.67 4.24 10.20
CA GLU A 82 5.33 4.80 10.17
C GLU A 82 4.83 4.86 8.73
N LEU A 83 3.71 4.21 8.46
CA LEU A 83 2.99 4.23 7.20
C LEU A 83 2.01 5.41 7.19
N ARG A 84 2.12 6.26 6.17
CA ARG A 84 1.23 7.41 5.96
C ARG A 84 0.53 7.30 4.62
N CYS A 85 -0.77 7.04 4.66
CA CYS A 85 -1.61 7.00 3.47
C CYS A 85 -2.12 8.40 3.11
N ARG A 86 -2.11 8.71 1.81
CA ARG A 86 -2.83 9.82 1.20
C ARG A 86 -3.68 9.26 0.05
N THR A 87 -4.94 9.67 -0.02
CA THR A 87 -5.81 9.43 -1.18
C THR A 87 -5.76 10.65 -2.10
N TYR A 88 -5.79 10.43 -3.41
CA TYR A 88 -5.82 11.47 -4.43
C TYR A 88 -6.61 10.98 -5.66
N ASP A 89 -7.11 11.92 -6.45
CA ASP A 89 -7.82 11.61 -7.70
C ASP A 89 -6.82 11.21 -8.79
N SER A 90 -7.10 10.08 -9.46
CA SER A 90 -6.42 9.64 -10.67
C SER A 90 -7.47 9.24 -11.69
N PHE A 91 -7.64 10.06 -12.74
CA PHE A 91 -8.63 9.85 -13.81
C PHE A 91 -10.08 9.64 -13.33
N GLY A 92 -10.47 10.31 -12.22
CA GLY A 92 -11.82 10.17 -11.64
C GLY A 92 -11.98 8.97 -10.70
N GLU A 93 -10.91 8.22 -10.44
CA GLU A 93 -10.86 7.13 -9.48
C GLU A 93 -9.96 7.48 -8.28
N ASP A 94 -10.26 6.90 -7.12
CA ASP A 94 -9.43 7.06 -5.93
C ASP A 94 -8.13 6.26 -6.07
N ALA A 95 -7.00 6.96 -6.07
CA ALA A 95 -5.67 6.40 -5.98
C ALA A 95 -5.06 6.65 -4.60
N PHE A 96 -4.09 5.82 -4.23
CA PHE A 96 -3.47 5.86 -2.90
C PHE A 96 -1.96 5.95 -3.00
N GLU A 97 -1.37 6.76 -2.12
CA GLU A 97 0.06 6.84 -1.90
C GLU A 97 0.36 6.57 -0.42
N VAL A 98 1.13 5.52 -0.15
CA VAL A 98 1.60 5.19 1.19
C VAL A 98 3.08 5.54 1.30
N LYS A 99 3.42 6.52 2.14
CA LYS A 99 4.82 6.86 2.43
C LYS A 99 5.32 6.05 3.62
N PHE A 100 6.56 5.58 3.50
CA PHE A 100 7.27 4.90 4.58
C PHE A 100 8.22 5.89 5.25
N ARG A 101 8.00 6.16 6.54
CA ARG A 101 8.87 7.02 7.34
C ARG A 101 9.55 6.21 8.43
N PRO A 102 10.89 6.07 8.43
CA PRO A 102 11.60 5.55 9.59
C PRO A 102 11.28 6.39 10.83
N VAL A 103 11.08 5.74 11.97
CA VAL A 103 10.83 6.38 13.28
C VAL A 103 11.77 5.85 14.36
#